data_AF-A0AAD9QE16-F1
#
_entry.id   AF-A0AAD9QE16-F1
#
_cell.length_a   1.000
_cell.length_b   1.000
_cell.length_c   1.000
_cell.angle_alpha   90.00
_cell.angle_beta   90.00
_cell.angle_gamma   90.00
#
_symmetry.space_group_name_H-M   'P 1'
#
loop_
_entity.id
_entity.type
_entity.pdbx_description
1 polymer ?
#
loop_
_entity_poly.entity_id
_entity_poly.type
_entity_poly.pdbx_seq_one_letter_code
_entity_poly.pdbx_strand_id
1 'polypeptide(L)'
;MAEDCTGPPEDAEQTLAEDEERSEEDLNSDDDQRISNMRKALHQSTPGSLRHRQITSMLQTCLREREEQRARDELHYQRRRDRLVARGVPRAHADLLPKNASDPLPIVLKNDLDVLRQKTIEEEMERRKLKARQAFQGRWLRETEKELCECVEKSHQTRDPHFRANLEAYVDVLCNKLKLHHQSLGTYNTAEALEERRRVGVDLGILRQQDQHLVRCVHEPLPTRSELACEEVSTETAQSDDERMFLTPLPATEVVPASVPDDCAIPDELRRPHGTKKSRSKIRRSQTETPNKRSKNTILNYFHSQKS
;
A
#
# COMPACT_ATOMS: atom_id res chain seq x y z
N MET A 1 -15.61 -1.20 -20.32
CA MET A 1 -16.68 -1.28 -19.30
C MET A 1 -16.30 -2.34 -18.27
N ALA A 2 -15.43 -1.96 -17.34
CA ALA A 2 -15.12 -2.71 -16.13
C ALA A 2 -14.54 -1.66 -15.17
N GLU A 3 -15.33 -1.26 -14.17
CA GLU A 3 -14.88 -0.39 -13.10
C GLU A 3 -14.23 -1.29 -12.04
N ASP A 4 -12.98 -1.02 -11.67
CA ASP A 4 -12.28 -1.76 -10.62
C ASP A 4 -11.74 -0.77 -9.59
N CYS A 5 -12.54 -0.53 -8.55
CA CYS A 5 -12.35 0.51 -7.55
C CYS A 5 -11.27 0.11 -6.54
N THR A 6 -9.99 0.25 -6.92
CA THR A 6 -8.87 0.09 -5.98
C THR A 6 -8.69 1.37 -5.15
N GLY A 7 -9.33 1.42 -3.98
CA GLY A 7 -9.08 2.45 -2.97
C GLY A 7 -7.66 2.36 -2.37
N PRO A 8 -7.21 3.38 -1.62
CA PRO A 8 -5.93 3.34 -0.93
C PRO A 8 -5.90 2.23 0.15
N PRO A 9 -4.74 1.63 0.44
CA PRO A 9 -4.63 0.59 1.46
C PRO A 9 -4.66 1.19 2.88
N GLU A 10 -5.78 1.03 3.59
CA GLU A 10 -5.96 1.41 5.00
C GLU A 10 -5.29 0.42 5.99
N ASP A 11 -4.07 -0.03 5.69
CA ASP A 11 -3.30 -1.04 6.46
C ASP A 11 -2.01 -0.45 7.05
N ALA A 12 -2.12 0.65 7.82
CA ALA A 12 -0.97 1.28 8.49
C ALA A 12 -1.23 1.90 9.88
N GLU A 13 -2.46 2.29 10.24
CA GLU A 13 -2.76 2.93 11.53
C GLU A 13 -3.52 2.06 12.55
N GLN A 14 -3.53 0.73 12.39
CA GLN A 14 -3.98 -0.21 13.44
C GLN A 14 -2.80 -0.72 14.30
N THR A 15 -2.06 0.21 14.90
CA THR A 15 -1.20 -0.07 16.08
C THR A 15 -1.49 0.85 17.27
N LEU A 16 -2.65 1.52 17.25
CA LEU A 16 -3.49 1.44 18.43
C LEU A 16 -3.97 -0.01 18.53
N ALA A 17 -3.33 -0.77 19.41
CA ALA A 17 -4.04 -1.86 20.05
C ALA A 17 -5.13 -1.19 20.89
N GLU A 18 -6.36 -1.23 20.38
CA GLU A 18 -7.53 -1.30 21.23
C GLU A 18 -7.39 -2.59 22.04
N ASP A 19 -6.63 -2.51 23.15
CA ASP A 19 -6.83 -3.41 24.28
C ASP A 19 -8.35 -3.38 24.56
N GLU A 20 -8.98 -4.54 24.71
CA GLU A 20 -10.43 -4.64 24.95
C GLU A 20 -10.78 -4.06 26.33
N GLU A 21 -10.75 -2.74 26.50
CA GLU A 21 -11.24 -1.98 27.66
C GLU A 21 -12.79 -2.03 27.67
N ARG A 22 -13.29 -3.26 27.84
CA ARG A 22 -14.60 -3.56 28.41
C ARG A 22 -14.78 -2.65 29.62
N SER A 23 -15.84 -1.85 29.64
CA SER A 23 -16.05 -0.84 30.69
C SER A 23 -16.06 -1.46 32.10
N GLU A 24 -14.92 -1.41 32.79
CA GLU A 24 -14.79 -1.83 34.18
C GLU A 24 -15.33 -0.74 35.13
N GLU A 25 -15.53 0.49 34.63
CA GLU A 25 -16.16 1.60 35.34
C GLU A 25 -17.60 1.25 35.78
N ASP A 26 -18.35 0.54 34.93
CA ASP A 26 -19.73 0.10 35.21
C ASP A 26 -19.80 -1.07 36.23
N LEU A 27 -18.73 -1.89 36.29
CA LEU A 27 -18.60 -3.00 37.24
C LEU A 27 -18.17 -2.53 38.63
N ASN A 28 -17.22 -1.59 38.69
CA ASN A 28 -16.71 -1.03 39.94
C ASN A 28 -17.81 -0.34 40.78
N SER A 29 -18.81 0.25 40.12
CA SER A 29 -19.96 0.89 40.77
C SER A 29 -20.83 -0.12 41.56
N ASP A 30 -21.09 -1.30 40.98
CA ASP A 30 -21.89 -2.34 41.64
C ASP A 30 -21.14 -2.98 42.82
N ASP A 31 -19.84 -3.24 42.70
CA ASP A 31 -19.06 -3.81 43.80
C ASP A 31 -18.95 -2.85 45.00
N ASP A 32 -18.88 -1.54 44.77
CA ASP A 32 -18.98 -0.51 45.81
C ASP A 32 -20.32 -0.56 46.55
N GLN A 33 -21.41 -0.66 45.80
CA GLN A 33 -22.77 -0.75 46.35
C GLN A 33 -22.99 -2.10 47.07
N ARG A 34 -22.43 -3.20 46.56
CA ARG A 34 -22.42 -4.55 47.17
C ARG A 34 -21.67 -4.53 48.51
N ILE A 35 -20.49 -3.90 48.57
CA ILE A 35 -19.73 -3.69 49.82
C ILE A 35 -20.52 -2.81 50.80
N SER A 36 -21.15 -1.72 50.33
CA SER A 36 -22.04 -0.88 51.13
C SER A 36 -23.21 -1.67 51.74
N ASN A 37 -23.84 -2.53 50.94
CA ASN A 37 -24.97 -3.36 51.37
C ASN A 37 -24.55 -4.47 52.33
N MET A 38 -23.40 -5.12 52.14
CA MET A 38 -22.84 -6.07 53.10
C MET A 38 -22.51 -5.40 54.44
N ARG A 39 -21.95 -4.18 54.43
CA ARG A 39 -21.72 -3.38 55.65
C ARG A 39 -23.03 -3.10 56.40
N LYS A 40 -24.11 -2.70 55.70
CA LYS A 40 -25.45 -2.49 56.31
C LYS A 40 -25.99 -3.80 56.90
N ALA A 41 -25.93 -4.90 56.15
CA ALA A 41 -26.41 -6.22 56.58
C ALA A 41 -25.65 -6.79 57.78
N LEU A 42 -24.37 -6.41 57.96
CA LEU A 42 -23.55 -6.73 59.13
C LEU A 42 -24.01 -5.98 60.38
N HIS A 43 -24.26 -4.66 60.29
CA HIS A 43 -24.77 -3.85 61.41
C HIS A 43 -26.16 -4.30 61.88
N GLN A 44 -26.98 -4.84 60.95
CA GLN A 44 -28.28 -5.43 61.24
C GLN A 44 -28.20 -6.88 61.79
N SER A 45 -27.01 -7.42 62.05
CA SER A 45 -26.82 -8.81 62.49
C SER A 45 -26.28 -8.89 63.93
N THR A 46 -26.88 -9.78 64.74
CA THR A 46 -26.42 -10.02 66.11
C THR A 46 -24.95 -10.46 66.10
N PRO A 47 -24.04 -9.76 66.82
CA PRO A 47 -22.63 -10.11 66.89
C PRO A 47 -22.41 -11.57 67.29
N GLY A 48 -21.36 -12.19 66.73
CA GLY A 48 -21.00 -13.59 67.00
C GLY A 48 -21.89 -14.66 66.36
N SER A 49 -23.09 -14.32 65.87
CA SER A 49 -24.00 -15.24 65.17
C SER A 49 -23.41 -15.80 63.86
N LEU A 50 -23.93 -16.94 63.38
CA LEU A 50 -23.46 -17.55 62.13
C LEU A 50 -23.60 -16.60 60.93
N ARG A 51 -24.75 -15.91 60.80
CA ARG A 51 -24.99 -14.89 59.76
C ARG A 51 -23.98 -13.75 59.84
N HIS A 52 -23.66 -13.26 61.05
CA HIS A 52 -22.66 -12.21 61.25
C HIS A 52 -21.26 -12.67 60.79
N ARG A 53 -20.84 -13.89 61.15
CA ARG A 53 -19.56 -14.47 60.71
C ARG A 53 -19.49 -14.66 59.19
N GLN A 54 -20.57 -15.15 58.57
CA GLN A 54 -20.66 -15.32 57.11
C GLN A 54 -20.54 -13.97 56.38
N ILE A 55 -21.31 -12.96 56.78
CA ILE A 55 -21.23 -11.61 56.18
C ILE A 55 -19.85 -10.99 56.41
N THR A 56 -19.23 -11.20 57.58
CA THR A 56 -17.85 -10.75 57.85
C THR A 56 -16.86 -11.38 56.87
N SER A 57 -16.94 -12.69 56.66
CA SER A 57 -16.04 -13.40 55.73
C SER A 57 -16.23 -12.96 54.28
N MET A 58 -17.48 -12.79 53.82
CA MET A 58 -17.76 -12.30 52.46
C MET A 58 -17.26 -10.86 52.27
N LEU A 59 -17.51 -9.98 53.25
CA LEU A 59 -17.04 -8.60 53.23
C LEU A 59 -15.49 -8.51 53.24
N GLN A 60 -14.81 -9.38 53.98
CA GLN A 60 -13.34 -9.47 53.97
C GLN A 60 -12.78 -9.93 52.62
N THR A 61 -13.46 -10.86 51.92
CA THR A 61 -13.09 -11.27 50.57
C THR A 61 -13.26 -10.11 49.59
N CYS A 62 -14.44 -9.48 49.53
CA CYS A 62 -14.70 -8.41 48.56
C CYS A 62 -13.91 -7.12 48.81
N LEU A 63 -13.55 -6.82 50.06
CA LEU A 63 -12.63 -5.71 50.35
C LEU A 63 -11.21 -5.99 49.82
N ARG A 64 -10.76 -7.24 49.84
CA ARG A 64 -9.48 -7.67 49.25
C ARG A 64 -9.53 -7.66 47.72
N GLU A 65 -10.57 -8.23 47.13
CA GLU A 65 -10.79 -8.22 45.67
C GLU A 65 -10.75 -6.78 45.12
N ARG A 66 -11.43 -5.85 45.80
CA ARG A 66 -11.41 -4.41 45.47
C ARG A 66 -10.05 -3.73 45.75
N GLU A 67 -9.25 -4.21 46.68
CA GLU A 67 -7.89 -3.69 46.93
C GLU A 67 -6.90 -4.18 45.87
N GLU A 68 -6.97 -5.46 45.50
CA GLU A 68 -6.22 -6.01 44.38
C GLU A 68 -6.58 -5.33 43.06
N GLN A 69 -7.87 -5.06 42.80
CA GLN A 69 -8.29 -4.36 41.58
C GLN A 69 -7.71 -2.95 41.52
N ARG A 70 -7.86 -2.14 42.57
CA ARG A 70 -7.25 -0.78 42.63
C ARG A 70 -5.73 -0.81 42.46
N ALA A 71 -5.05 -1.88 42.88
CA ALA A 71 -3.62 -2.07 42.62
C ALA A 71 -3.31 -2.44 41.15
N ARG A 72 -4.20 -3.17 40.46
CA ARG A 72 -4.12 -3.40 39.00
C ARG A 72 -4.39 -2.10 38.23
N ASP A 73 -5.44 -1.38 38.58
CA ASP A 73 -5.84 -0.11 37.94
C ASP A 73 -4.71 0.93 38.03
N GLU A 74 -4.14 1.13 39.23
CA GLU A 74 -3.01 2.03 39.46
C GLU A 74 -1.75 1.57 38.70
N LEU A 75 -1.47 0.27 38.61
CA LEU A 75 -0.36 -0.25 37.81
C LEU A 75 -0.59 -0.05 36.30
N HIS A 76 -1.82 -0.18 35.81
CA HIS A 76 -2.19 0.10 34.42
C HIS A 76 -2.09 1.59 34.11
N TYR A 77 -2.54 2.46 35.01
CA TYR A 77 -2.36 3.90 34.94
C TYR A 77 -0.87 4.31 34.88
N GLN A 78 -0.05 3.76 35.78
CA GLN A 78 1.40 4.01 35.79
C GLN A 78 2.06 3.55 34.49
N ARG A 79 1.73 2.35 33.98
CA ARG A 79 2.18 1.86 32.66
C ARG A 79 1.74 2.78 31.51
N ARG A 80 0.49 3.24 31.50
CA ARG A 80 -0.01 4.20 30.49
C ARG A 80 0.84 5.48 30.49
N ARG A 81 1.07 6.08 31.67
CA ARG A 81 1.91 7.26 31.84
C ARG A 81 3.37 7.03 31.43
N ASP A 82 3.98 5.93 31.84
CA ASP A 82 5.38 5.65 31.55
C ASP A 82 5.61 5.36 30.04
N ARG A 83 4.62 4.78 29.34
CA ARG A 83 4.61 4.67 27.87
C ARG A 83 4.59 6.03 27.16
N LEU A 84 3.91 7.05 27.70
CA LEU A 84 3.92 8.41 27.14
C LEU A 84 5.32 9.05 27.27
N VAL A 85 5.95 8.91 28.44
CA VAL A 85 7.31 9.43 28.68
C VAL A 85 8.34 8.72 27.81
N ALA A 86 8.22 7.40 27.63
CA ALA A 86 9.06 6.64 26.71
C ALA A 86 8.89 7.03 25.23
N ARG A 87 7.73 7.60 24.85
CA ARG A 87 7.49 8.21 23.53
C ARG A 87 7.99 9.66 23.41
N GLY A 88 8.48 10.26 24.50
CA GLY A 88 9.04 11.62 24.51
C GLY A 88 8.13 12.70 25.12
N VAL A 89 6.95 12.36 25.65
CA VAL A 89 6.09 13.32 26.35
C VAL A 89 6.76 13.78 27.66
N PRO A 90 6.83 15.09 27.96
CA PRO A 90 7.37 15.59 29.23
C PRO A 90 6.66 14.98 30.43
N ARG A 91 7.42 14.58 31.47
CA ARG A 91 6.85 13.91 32.66
C ARG A 91 5.69 14.68 33.28
N ALA A 92 5.85 15.99 33.45
CA ALA A 92 4.82 16.87 34.00
C ALA A 92 3.51 16.91 33.18
N HIS A 93 3.56 16.63 31.87
CA HIS A 93 2.36 16.54 31.02
C HIS A 93 1.77 15.12 31.02
N ALA A 94 2.63 14.09 31.09
CA ALA A 94 2.21 12.71 31.28
C ALA A 94 1.55 12.48 32.66
N ASP A 95 1.94 13.24 33.69
CA ASP A 95 1.28 13.27 35.01
C ASP A 95 -0.12 13.93 34.98
N LEU A 96 -0.50 14.62 33.90
CA LEU A 96 -1.87 15.13 33.68
C LEU A 96 -2.81 14.09 33.05
N LEU A 97 -2.31 12.88 32.71
CA LEU A 97 -3.13 11.82 32.15
C LEU A 97 -4.30 11.49 33.10
N PRO A 98 -5.57 11.48 32.64
CA PRO A 98 -6.70 11.05 33.44
C PRO A 98 -6.60 9.57 33.84
N LYS A 99 -7.11 9.22 35.03
CA LYS A 99 -7.12 7.82 35.49
C LYS A 99 -8.17 6.99 34.76
N ASN A 100 -9.40 7.50 34.76
CA ASN A 100 -10.53 6.93 34.03
C ASN A 100 -10.28 6.98 32.51
N ALA A 101 -10.93 6.11 31.75
CA ALA A 101 -10.87 6.14 30.28
C ALA A 101 -11.88 7.15 29.70
N SER A 102 -13.01 7.34 30.41
CA SER A 102 -14.10 8.25 30.02
C SER A 102 -13.78 9.75 30.16
N ASP A 103 -12.70 10.12 30.85
CA ASP A 103 -12.30 11.52 31.07
C ASP A 103 -11.57 12.12 29.86
N PRO A 104 -11.93 13.34 29.40
CA PRO A 104 -11.31 13.94 28.22
C PRO A 104 -9.83 14.28 28.45
N LEU A 105 -8.98 13.94 27.46
CA LEU A 105 -7.55 14.23 27.50
C LEU A 105 -7.27 15.75 27.59
N PRO A 106 -6.39 16.19 28.51
CA PRO A 106 -5.99 17.59 28.60
C PRO A 106 -5.37 18.12 27.29
N ILE A 107 -5.72 19.36 26.92
CA ILE A 107 -5.29 20.00 25.67
C ILE A 107 -3.76 19.99 25.52
N VAL A 108 -3.01 20.22 26.61
CA VAL A 108 -1.54 20.19 26.60
C VAL A 108 -1.00 18.82 26.19
N LEU A 109 -1.53 17.74 26.78
CA LEU A 109 -1.14 16.37 26.48
C LEU A 109 -1.56 15.94 25.06
N LYS A 110 -2.71 16.43 24.58
CA LYS A 110 -3.13 16.23 23.18
C LYS A 110 -2.14 16.89 22.21
N ASN A 111 -1.78 18.16 22.44
CA ASN A 111 -0.84 18.88 21.57
C ASN A 111 0.53 18.19 21.50
N ASP A 112 1.06 17.69 22.62
CA ASP A 112 2.31 16.91 22.64
C ASP A 112 2.20 15.63 21.78
N LEU A 113 1.07 14.92 21.87
CA LEU A 113 0.83 13.71 21.09
C LEU A 113 0.67 14.00 19.60
N ASP A 114 -0.02 15.08 19.23
CA ASP A 114 -0.16 15.53 17.84
C ASP A 114 1.21 15.93 17.25
N VAL A 115 2.07 16.60 18.01
CA VAL A 115 3.46 16.92 17.63
C VAL A 115 4.32 15.65 17.47
N LEU A 116 4.21 14.68 18.37
CA LEU A 116 4.94 13.41 18.26
C LEU A 116 4.46 12.57 17.07
N ARG A 117 3.16 12.57 16.75
CA ARG A 117 2.61 11.93 15.55
C ARG A 117 3.15 12.60 14.30
N GLN A 118 3.09 13.93 14.22
CA GLN A 118 3.61 14.71 13.08
C GLN A 118 5.11 14.44 12.86
N LYS A 119 5.93 14.45 13.92
CA LYS A 119 7.35 14.13 13.85
C LYS A 119 7.61 12.70 13.36
N THR A 120 6.79 11.73 13.77
CA THR A 120 6.89 10.34 13.30
C THR A 120 6.55 10.22 11.81
N ILE A 121 5.54 10.96 11.33
CA ILE A 121 5.18 11.05 9.91
C ILE A 121 6.34 11.69 9.12
N GLU A 122 6.92 12.78 9.61
CA GLU A 122 8.05 13.47 8.96
C GLU A 122 9.31 12.59 8.87
N GLU A 123 9.66 11.88 9.96
CA GLU A 123 10.75 10.90 9.96
C GLU A 123 10.51 9.77 8.96
N GLU A 124 9.27 9.30 8.81
CA GLU A 124 8.94 8.32 7.77
C GLU A 124 9.01 8.92 6.36
N MET A 125 8.49 10.13 6.14
CA MET A 125 8.57 10.81 4.84
C MET A 125 10.04 10.97 4.40
N GLU A 126 10.94 11.40 5.29
CA GLU A 126 12.37 11.47 4.99
C GLU A 126 13.01 10.09 4.79
N ARG A 127 12.59 9.07 5.55
CA ARG A 127 12.99 7.66 5.31
C ARG A 127 12.58 7.19 3.91
N ARG A 128 11.37 7.52 3.45
CA ARG A 128 10.88 7.18 2.10
C ARG A 128 11.65 7.94 1.01
N LYS A 129 11.90 9.25 1.19
CA LYS A 129 12.74 10.06 0.28
C LYS A 129 14.17 9.52 0.19
N LEU A 130 14.80 9.18 1.32
CA LEU A 130 16.15 8.61 1.35
C LEU A 130 16.21 7.25 0.64
N LYS A 131 15.21 6.39 0.85
CA LYS A 131 15.08 5.09 0.17
C LYS A 131 14.92 5.25 -1.35
N ALA A 132 14.10 6.21 -1.80
CA ALA A 132 13.98 6.55 -3.21
C ALA A 132 15.32 7.06 -3.80
N ARG A 133 15.98 7.99 -3.12
CA ARG A 133 17.32 8.49 -3.51
C ARG A 133 18.35 7.37 -3.67
N GLN A 134 18.38 6.42 -2.74
CA GLN A 134 19.29 5.27 -2.80
C GLN A 134 18.97 4.34 -3.99
N ALA A 135 17.69 4.10 -4.30
CA ALA A 135 17.31 3.36 -5.50
C ALA A 135 17.82 4.04 -6.79
N PHE A 136 17.61 5.35 -6.92
CA PHE A 136 18.06 6.17 -8.05
C PHE A 136 19.55 6.55 -8.04
N GLN A 137 20.31 6.17 -6.99
CA GLN A 137 21.78 6.18 -7.00
C GLN A 137 22.37 4.90 -7.62
N GLY A 138 21.59 3.82 -7.70
CA GLY A 138 22.03 2.55 -8.28
C GLY A 138 22.40 2.67 -9.76
N ARG A 139 23.64 2.30 -10.11
CA ARG A 139 24.15 2.29 -11.50
C ARG A 139 23.19 1.60 -12.46
N TRP A 140 22.72 0.39 -12.09
CA TRP A 140 21.83 -0.43 -12.91
C TRP A 140 20.54 0.32 -13.32
N LEU A 141 19.93 1.08 -12.40
CA LEU A 141 18.72 1.84 -12.69
C LEU A 141 19.03 2.98 -13.66
N ARG A 142 20.09 3.76 -13.39
CA ARG A 142 20.53 4.86 -14.27
C ARG A 142 20.93 4.39 -15.68
N GLU A 143 21.49 3.19 -15.81
CA GLU A 143 21.82 2.58 -17.10
C GLU A 143 20.57 2.09 -17.82
N THR A 144 19.64 1.41 -17.12
CA THR A 144 18.36 0.95 -17.67
C THR A 144 17.48 2.12 -18.14
N GLU A 145 17.47 3.23 -17.40
CA GLU A 145 16.71 4.45 -17.74
C GLU A 145 17.25 5.13 -19.01
N LYS A 146 18.59 5.13 -19.20
CA LYS A 146 19.22 5.60 -20.44
C LYS A 146 18.96 4.65 -21.61
N GLU A 147 19.08 3.34 -21.38
CA GLU A 147 18.78 2.31 -22.38
C GLU A 147 17.33 2.43 -22.88
N LEU A 148 16.37 2.66 -21.97
CA LEU A 148 14.97 2.93 -22.28
C LEU A 148 14.79 4.19 -23.14
N CYS A 149 15.39 5.32 -22.73
CA CYS A 149 15.34 6.56 -23.49
C CYS A 149 15.96 6.39 -24.91
N GLU A 150 17.14 5.80 -25.00
CA GLU A 150 17.81 5.52 -26.27
C GLU A 150 16.99 4.60 -27.19
N CYS A 151 16.32 3.57 -26.65
CA CYS A 151 15.49 2.67 -27.44
C CYS A 151 14.23 3.36 -27.99
N VAL A 152 13.62 4.26 -27.21
CA VAL A 152 12.48 5.08 -27.65
C VAL A 152 12.90 6.12 -28.69
N GLU A 153 14.06 6.77 -28.55
CA GLU A 153 14.57 7.66 -29.60
C GLU A 153 14.87 6.89 -30.91
N LYS A 154 15.44 5.69 -30.81
CA LYS A 154 15.75 4.84 -31.98
C LYS A 154 14.50 4.28 -32.68
N SER A 155 13.40 4.00 -31.96
CA SER A 155 12.16 3.50 -32.58
C SER A 155 11.47 4.58 -33.43
N HIS A 156 11.43 5.81 -32.91
CA HIS A 156 10.95 7.00 -33.64
C HIS A 156 11.80 7.32 -34.88
N GLN A 157 13.14 7.25 -34.76
CA GLN A 157 14.06 7.56 -35.86
C GLN A 157 14.06 6.49 -36.97
N THR A 158 13.76 5.23 -36.64
CA THR A 158 13.88 4.12 -37.61
C THR A 158 12.69 4.07 -38.57
N ARG A 159 13.00 3.91 -39.87
CA ARG A 159 12.01 3.76 -40.96
C ARG A 159 11.61 2.31 -41.27
N ASP A 160 12.37 1.31 -40.82
CA ASP A 160 12.01 -0.11 -40.95
C ASP A 160 10.94 -0.49 -39.91
N PRO A 161 9.74 -0.94 -40.33
CA PRO A 161 8.70 -1.41 -39.41
C PRO A 161 9.11 -2.60 -38.56
N HIS A 162 9.94 -3.52 -39.07
CA HIS A 162 10.33 -4.72 -38.33
C HIS A 162 11.33 -4.40 -37.22
N PHE A 163 12.36 -3.60 -37.49
CA PHE A 163 13.26 -3.11 -36.45
C PHE A 163 12.53 -2.21 -35.44
N ARG A 164 11.56 -1.38 -35.86
CA ARG A 164 10.74 -0.59 -34.93
C ARG A 164 9.96 -1.49 -33.96
N ALA A 165 9.21 -2.48 -34.46
CA ALA A 165 8.45 -3.40 -33.62
C ALA A 165 9.35 -4.19 -32.63
N ASN A 166 10.57 -4.53 -33.05
CA ASN A 166 11.57 -5.15 -32.16
C ASN A 166 12.05 -4.20 -31.05
N LEU A 167 12.20 -2.90 -31.34
CA LEU A 167 12.53 -1.89 -30.33
C LEU A 167 11.37 -1.63 -29.37
N GLU A 168 10.13 -1.55 -29.87
CA GLU A 168 8.91 -1.41 -29.06
C GLU A 168 8.76 -2.59 -28.08
N ALA A 169 8.94 -3.82 -28.55
CA ALA A 169 8.96 -5.01 -27.70
C ALA A 169 10.13 -5.00 -26.67
N TYR A 170 11.25 -4.34 -26.98
CA TYR A 170 12.35 -4.20 -26.01
C TYR A 170 12.10 -3.07 -25.00
N VAL A 171 11.42 -2.00 -25.39
CA VAL A 171 10.90 -0.97 -24.48
C VAL A 171 9.97 -1.59 -23.45
N ASP A 172 9.03 -2.46 -23.85
CA ASP A 172 8.18 -3.20 -22.90
C ASP A 172 8.99 -4.04 -21.90
N VAL A 173 10.07 -4.69 -22.35
CA VAL A 173 10.97 -5.45 -21.47
C VAL A 173 11.72 -4.51 -20.49
N LEU A 174 12.12 -3.33 -20.91
CA LEU A 174 12.76 -2.31 -20.06
C LEU A 174 11.78 -1.73 -19.02
N CYS A 175 10.56 -1.39 -19.43
CA CYS A 175 9.49 -0.97 -18.54
C CYS A 175 9.18 -2.03 -17.48
N ASN A 176 9.12 -3.31 -17.87
CA ASN A 176 8.92 -4.42 -16.92
C ASN A 176 10.13 -4.67 -16.00
N LYS A 177 11.37 -4.52 -16.47
CA LYS A 177 12.58 -4.55 -15.62
C LYS A 177 12.50 -3.47 -14.53
N LEU A 178 12.21 -2.21 -14.90
CA LEU A 178 12.09 -1.09 -13.95
C LEU A 178 10.95 -1.32 -12.94
N LYS A 179 9.78 -1.77 -13.42
CA LYS A 179 8.61 -2.14 -12.61
C LYS A 179 8.97 -3.17 -11.52
N LEU A 180 9.57 -4.29 -11.90
CA LEU A 180 9.97 -5.36 -10.98
C LEU A 180 11.07 -4.93 -10.00
N HIS A 181 12.00 -4.07 -10.43
CA HIS A 181 13.03 -3.51 -9.56
C HIS A 181 12.43 -2.56 -8.51
N HIS A 182 11.55 -1.65 -8.92
CA HIS A 182 10.84 -0.79 -7.98
C HIS A 182 9.92 -1.56 -7.04
N GLN A 183 9.30 -2.67 -7.49
CA GLN A 183 8.52 -3.56 -6.63
C GLN A 183 9.40 -4.29 -5.60
N SER A 184 10.52 -4.89 -6.02
CA SER A 184 11.41 -5.61 -5.10
C SER A 184 12.11 -4.70 -4.08
N LEU A 185 12.38 -3.44 -4.44
CA LEU A 185 12.83 -2.41 -3.49
C LEU A 185 11.69 -1.82 -2.63
N GLY A 186 10.42 -2.05 -2.94
CA GLY A 186 9.29 -1.39 -2.28
C GLY A 186 9.32 0.13 -2.45
N THR A 187 9.48 0.59 -3.68
CA THR A 187 9.43 2.00 -4.14
C THR A 187 8.48 2.19 -5.33
N TYR A 188 7.85 1.11 -5.82
CA TYR A 188 6.85 1.15 -6.88
C TYR A 188 5.63 1.96 -6.43
N ASN A 189 5.12 2.81 -7.33
CA ASN A 189 4.01 3.73 -7.11
C ASN A 189 4.14 4.68 -5.89
N THR A 190 5.34 4.91 -5.36
CA THR A 190 5.55 5.93 -4.31
C THR A 190 5.85 7.31 -4.92
N ALA A 191 5.29 8.37 -4.35
CA ALA A 191 5.46 9.73 -4.85
C ALA A 191 6.94 10.19 -4.78
N GLU A 192 7.67 9.74 -3.76
CA GLU A 192 9.09 10.03 -3.56
C GLU A 192 9.96 9.39 -4.66
N ALA A 193 9.58 8.21 -5.16
CA ALA A 193 10.28 7.56 -6.27
C ALA A 193 9.94 8.21 -7.62
N LEU A 194 8.72 8.72 -7.79
CA LEU A 194 8.35 9.51 -8.97
C LEU A 194 9.13 10.82 -9.05
N GLU A 195 9.24 11.55 -7.92
CA GLU A 195 9.95 12.82 -7.88
C GLU A 195 11.47 12.65 -8.01
N GLU A 196 12.05 11.61 -7.40
CA GLU A 196 13.46 11.27 -7.64
C GLU A 196 13.71 10.80 -9.09
N ARG A 197 12.73 10.18 -9.77
CA ARG A 197 12.83 9.88 -11.21
C ARG A 197 12.88 11.16 -12.05
N ARG A 198 11.98 12.12 -11.79
CA ARG A 198 11.97 13.43 -12.47
C ARG A 198 13.28 14.18 -12.30
N ARG A 199 13.80 14.19 -11.07
CA ARG A 199 15.10 14.79 -10.74
C ARG A 199 16.24 14.10 -11.48
N VAL A 200 16.31 12.77 -11.43
CA VAL A 200 17.40 12.01 -12.08
C VAL A 200 17.29 11.99 -13.61
N GLY A 201 16.11 12.05 -14.21
CA GLY A 201 15.94 12.25 -15.65
C GLY A 201 16.60 13.54 -16.15
N VAL A 202 16.52 14.61 -15.35
CA VAL A 202 17.22 15.88 -15.64
C VAL A 202 18.71 15.80 -15.28
N ASP A 203 19.10 15.22 -14.14
CA ASP A 203 20.52 14.98 -13.79
C ASP A 203 21.28 14.19 -14.88
N LEU A 204 20.57 13.30 -15.60
CA LEU A 204 21.12 12.46 -16.68
C LEU A 204 21.02 13.10 -18.08
N GLY A 205 20.36 14.27 -18.21
CA GLY A 205 20.18 15.00 -19.47
C GLY A 205 19.14 14.44 -20.44
N ILE A 206 18.41 13.39 -20.04
CA ILE A 206 17.41 12.68 -20.87
C ILE A 206 16.01 13.30 -20.79
N LEU A 207 15.77 14.20 -19.82
CA LEU A 207 14.53 14.95 -19.63
C LEU A 207 14.84 16.45 -19.53
N ARG A 208 13.96 17.35 -20.01
CA ARG A 208 14.11 18.80 -19.75
C ARG A 208 13.52 19.15 -18.38
N GLN A 209 14.01 20.23 -17.79
CA GLN A 209 13.50 20.76 -16.52
C GLN A 209 12.01 21.20 -16.59
N GLN A 210 11.54 21.61 -17.77
CA GLN A 210 10.14 21.96 -18.02
C GLN A 210 9.23 20.72 -18.04
N ASP A 211 9.70 19.63 -18.66
CA ASP A 211 8.93 18.42 -18.97
C ASP A 211 8.74 17.49 -17.75
N GLN A 212 9.38 17.78 -16.61
CA GLN A 212 9.31 16.95 -15.39
C GLN A 212 7.88 16.58 -14.97
N HIS A 213 6.95 17.54 -15.09
CA HIS A 213 5.57 17.36 -14.67
C HIS A 213 4.81 16.27 -15.47
N LEU A 214 5.27 15.95 -16.69
CA LEU A 214 4.68 14.93 -17.56
C LEU A 214 5.04 13.50 -17.13
N VAL A 215 6.11 13.30 -16.37
CA VAL A 215 6.46 11.98 -15.82
C VAL A 215 5.44 11.63 -14.73
N ARG A 216 4.62 10.60 -14.99
CA ARG A 216 3.50 10.18 -14.13
C ARG A 216 3.74 8.88 -13.37
N CYS A 217 4.70 8.04 -13.78
CA CYS A 217 5.06 6.82 -13.06
C CYS A 217 6.57 6.50 -13.10
N VAL A 218 6.96 5.45 -12.38
CA VAL A 218 8.37 5.02 -12.20
C VAL A 218 8.88 3.98 -13.20
N HIS A 219 8.14 3.67 -14.28
CA HIS A 219 8.51 2.55 -15.16
C HIS A 219 8.19 2.69 -16.66
N GLU A 220 7.19 3.48 -17.05
CA GLU A 220 6.90 3.81 -18.46
C GLU A 220 8.03 4.68 -19.07
N PRO A 221 8.09 4.86 -20.40
CA PRO A 221 9.00 5.82 -21.03
C PRO A 221 8.95 7.24 -20.43
N LEU A 222 10.05 7.97 -20.55
CA LEU A 222 10.04 9.42 -20.38
C LEU A 222 9.45 10.08 -21.64
N PRO A 223 8.75 11.23 -21.53
CA PRO A 223 8.17 11.91 -22.68
C PRO A 223 9.26 12.30 -23.70
N THR A 224 9.03 11.95 -24.97
CA THR A 224 10.03 12.09 -26.03
C THR A 224 9.94 13.49 -26.65
N ARG A 225 11.08 14.10 -26.97
CA ARG A 225 11.12 15.42 -27.64
C ARG A 225 10.36 15.47 -28.96
N SER A 226 10.20 14.33 -29.64
CA SER A 226 9.44 14.21 -30.90
C SER A 226 7.92 14.20 -30.71
N GLU A 227 7.43 13.98 -29.49
CA GLU A 227 6.00 14.02 -29.17
C GLU A 227 5.60 15.46 -28.81
N LEU A 228 6.40 16.09 -27.93
CA LEU A 228 6.19 17.48 -27.48
C LEU A 228 6.20 18.50 -28.64
N ALA A 229 7.10 18.30 -29.62
CA ALA A 229 7.19 19.16 -30.81
C ALA A 229 5.95 19.10 -31.73
N CYS A 230 5.07 18.10 -31.58
CA CYS A 230 3.82 18.01 -32.33
C CYS A 230 2.66 18.73 -31.62
N GLU A 231 2.68 18.81 -30.28
CA GLU A 231 1.66 19.54 -29.51
C GLU A 231 1.87 21.07 -29.59
N GLU A 232 3.13 21.54 -29.50
CA GLU A 232 3.45 22.99 -29.58
C GLU A 232 2.94 23.66 -30.87
N VAL A 233 2.93 22.95 -32.00
CA VAL A 233 2.46 23.47 -33.31
C VAL A 233 0.93 23.57 -33.41
N SER A 234 0.19 22.90 -32.53
CA SER A 234 -1.27 22.69 -32.69
C SER A 234 -2.15 23.82 -32.13
N THR A 235 -1.58 24.98 -31.72
CA THR A 235 -2.34 26.05 -31.04
C THR A 235 -2.24 27.46 -31.62
N GLU A 236 -1.40 27.72 -32.63
CA GLU A 236 -1.16 29.09 -33.16
C GLU A 236 -1.98 29.48 -34.43
N THR A 237 -2.90 28.64 -34.91
CA THR A 237 -3.73 28.95 -36.11
C THR A 237 -5.24 28.89 -35.82
N ALA A 238 -5.74 29.76 -34.94
CA ALA A 238 -7.18 29.83 -34.60
C ALA A 238 -7.72 31.24 -34.30
N GLN A 239 -7.00 32.33 -34.61
CA GLN A 239 -7.50 33.71 -34.49
C GLN A 239 -7.01 34.63 -35.62
N SER A 240 -7.73 34.67 -36.75
CA SER A 240 -7.84 35.89 -37.56
C SER A 240 -8.99 35.81 -38.59
N ASP A 241 -9.67 36.94 -38.72
CA ASP A 241 -10.50 37.39 -39.86
C ASP A 241 -11.89 36.76 -40.06
N ASP A 242 -12.72 37.51 -40.77
CA ASP A 242 -14.15 37.68 -40.45
C ASP A 242 -15.13 37.23 -41.56
N GLU A 243 -16.42 37.34 -41.26
CA GLU A 243 -17.55 37.44 -42.20
C GLU A 243 -17.53 36.63 -43.53
N ARG A 244 -18.22 35.48 -43.53
CA ARG A 244 -19.08 35.11 -44.68
C ARG A 244 -20.21 34.15 -44.32
N MET A 245 -21.41 34.71 -44.15
CA MET A 245 -22.65 33.94 -44.19
C MET A 245 -23.01 33.53 -45.63
N PHE A 246 -23.88 32.51 -45.74
CA PHE A 246 -24.52 32.00 -46.96
C PHE A 246 -23.63 31.33 -48.02
N LEU A 247 -23.66 29.99 -48.05
CA LEU A 247 -23.99 29.25 -49.27
C LEU A 247 -24.85 28.01 -48.93
N THR A 248 -25.79 27.69 -49.82
CA THR A 248 -26.85 26.69 -49.60
C THR A 248 -26.51 25.34 -50.25
N PRO A 249 -26.74 24.19 -49.61
CA PRO A 249 -26.48 22.88 -50.20
C PRO A 249 -27.66 22.37 -51.06
N LEU A 250 -27.40 22.04 -52.34
CA LEU A 250 -28.29 21.25 -53.22
C LEU A 250 -27.46 20.37 -54.19
N PRO A 251 -28.04 19.34 -54.85
CA PRO A 251 -27.33 18.07 -55.03
C PRO A 251 -26.93 17.69 -56.48
N ALA A 252 -26.08 16.65 -56.54
CA ALA A 252 -25.95 15.57 -57.52
C ALA A 252 -26.24 15.81 -59.03
N THR A 253 -25.33 15.33 -59.89
CA THR A 253 -25.65 14.90 -61.26
C THR A 253 -24.73 13.76 -61.68
N GLU A 254 -25.24 12.82 -62.49
CA GLU A 254 -24.59 11.57 -62.88
C GLU A 254 -23.75 11.73 -64.16
N VAL A 255 -22.62 11.00 -64.29
CA VAL A 255 -22.07 10.61 -65.60
C VAL A 255 -21.40 9.23 -65.55
N VAL A 256 -22.03 8.24 -66.18
CA VAL A 256 -21.59 6.86 -66.48
C VAL A 256 -22.36 6.51 -67.79
N PRO A 257 -21.80 5.88 -68.87
CA PRO A 257 -21.15 4.55 -68.79
C PRO A 257 -20.04 4.20 -69.83
N ALA A 258 -19.51 2.98 -69.66
CA ALA A 258 -18.91 2.02 -70.63
C ALA A 258 -17.53 1.50 -70.15
N SER A 259 -17.21 0.20 -70.18
CA SER A 259 -18.03 -1.01 -70.39
C SER A 259 -17.33 -2.27 -69.84
N VAL A 260 -18.09 -3.22 -69.29
CA VAL A 260 -17.70 -4.61 -68.91
C VAL A 260 -17.50 -5.51 -70.15
N PRO A 261 -17.04 -6.79 -70.07
CA PRO A 261 -16.73 -7.67 -68.91
C PRO A 261 -15.22 -8.08 -68.87
N ASP A 262 -14.68 -9.25 -68.44
CA ASP A 262 -15.04 -10.60 -67.89
C ASP A 262 -13.77 -11.10 -67.11
N ASP A 263 -13.72 -12.14 -66.25
CA ASP A 263 -14.64 -12.80 -65.31
C ASP A 263 -13.86 -13.79 -64.39
N CYS A 264 -14.50 -14.31 -63.34
CA CYS A 264 -14.34 -15.63 -62.71
C CYS A 264 -13.18 -16.00 -61.74
N ALA A 265 -13.64 -16.62 -60.63
CA ALA A 265 -13.14 -17.85 -60.00
C ALA A 265 -12.02 -17.83 -58.93
N ILE A 266 -12.48 -17.90 -57.67
CA ILE A 266 -11.81 -18.60 -56.56
C ILE A 266 -11.93 -20.12 -56.78
N PRO A 267 -10.88 -20.92 -56.54
CA PRO A 267 -11.02 -22.32 -56.15
C PRO A 267 -10.75 -22.51 -54.64
N ASP A 268 -11.75 -22.99 -53.91
CA ASP A 268 -11.58 -23.61 -52.59
C ASP A 268 -11.36 -25.14 -52.77
N GLU A 269 -11.14 -25.84 -51.66
CA GLU A 269 -10.89 -27.27 -51.51
C GLU A 269 -9.57 -27.82 -52.07
N LEU A 270 -8.67 -28.15 -51.13
CA LEU A 270 -8.28 -29.55 -51.00
C LEU A 270 -8.07 -29.94 -49.52
N ARG A 271 -9.16 -30.39 -48.88
CA ARG A 271 -9.13 -31.03 -47.56
C ARG A 271 -8.54 -32.45 -47.67
N ARG A 272 -7.62 -32.84 -46.79
CA ARG A 272 -7.81 -33.92 -45.77
C ARG A 272 -6.53 -34.26 -44.97
N PRO A 273 -6.63 -35.00 -43.82
CA PRO A 273 -5.59 -35.00 -42.78
C PRO A 273 -4.95 -36.36 -42.46
N HIS A 274 -3.73 -36.30 -41.92
CA HIS A 274 -3.06 -37.35 -41.14
C HIS A 274 -2.22 -36.68 -40.02
N GLY A 275 -1.86 -37.33 -38.89
CA GLY A 275 -2.22 -38.68 -38.47
C GLY A 275 -1.43 -39.23 -37.26
N THR A 276 -1.77 -38.81 -36.04
CA THR A 276 -1.59 -39.55 -34.76
C THR A 276 -0.22 -39.65 -34.05
N LYS A 277 -0.30 -39.75 -32.71
CA LYS A 277 0.57 -40.47 -31.74
C LYS A 277 1.99 -39.97 -31.38
N LYS A 278 2.05 -39.36 -30.18
CA LYS A 278 2.92 -39.70 -29.02
C LYS A 278 4.22 -40.49 -29.28
N SER A 279 5.35 -39.93 -28.81
CA SER A 279 6.49 -40.71 -28.26
C SER A 279 6.94 -40.15 -26.90
N ARG A 280 7.70 -40.92 -26.11
CA ARG A 280 8.00 -40.65 -24.69
C ARG A 280 9.37 -41.17 -24.27
N SER A 281 10.40 -40.33 -24.39
CA SER A 281 11.74 -40.48 -23.78
C SER A 281 11.88 -39.42 -22.68
N LYS A 282 11.83 -39.72 -21.38
CA LYS A 282 12.74 -40.57 -20.57
C LYS A 282 14.21 -40.22 -20.76
N ILE A 283 14.71 -39.33 -19.91
CA ILE A 283 16.14 -39.23 -19.55
C ILE A 283 16.25 -39.53 -18.04
N ARG A 284 17.27 -40.31 -17.65
CA ARG A 284 17.68 -40.59 -16.25
C ARG A 284 18.65 -39.47 -15.82
N ARG A 285 18.51 -38.83 -14.66
CA ARG A 285 18.77 -39.31 -13.28
C ARG A 285 20.26 -39.35 -12.89
N SER A 286 20.74 -38.20 -12.40
CA SER A 286 21.62 -38.05 -11.22
C SER A 286 20.84 -37.12 -10.26
N GLN A 287 20.72 -37.30 -8.94
CA GLN A 287 21.56 -37.94 -7.91
C GLN A 287 22.94 -37.29 -7.71
N THR A 288 22.90 -36.13 -7.05
CA THR A 288 23.77 -35.80 -5.91
C THR A 288 22.87 -35.50 -4.69
N GLU A 289 23.45 -35.53 -3.49
CA GLU A 289 22.68 -35.66 -2.25
C GLU A 289 22.34 -34.32 -1.56
N THR A 290 21.56 -34.42 -0.49
CA THR A 290 21.07 -33.33 0.37
C THR A 290 21.40 -33.73 1.84
N PRO A 291 21.23 -32.91 2.90
CA PRO A 291 20.43 -31.68 2.95
C PRO A 291 20.97 -30.51 3.79
N ASN A 292 20.27 -29.38 3.71
CA ASN A 292 19.94 -28.61 4.91
C ASN A 292 18.60 -27.87 4.73
N LYS A 293 17.50 -28.52 5.11
CA LYS A 293 16.15 -27.94 5.10
C LYS A 293 15.71 -27.66 6.52
N ARG A 294 15.44 -26.39 6.86
CA ARG A 294 14.82 -26.02 8.14
C ARG A 294 13.50 -26.77 8.30
N SER A 295 13.31 -27.43 9.44
CA SER A 295 12.08 -28.14 9.78
C SER A 295 10.92 -27.15 9.93
N LYS A 296 9.79 -27.45 9.29
CA LYS A 296 8.52 -26.75 9.57
C LYS A 296 7.90 -27.38 10.83
N ASN A 297 7.59 -26.56 11.83
CA ASN A 297 6.91 -27.05 13.03
C ASN A 297 5.45 -27.37 12.67
N THR A 298 5.07 -28.64 12.80
CA THR A 298 3.68 -29.10 12.69
C THR A 298 3.34 -29.98 13.88
N ILE A 299 2.07 -29.94 14.30
CA ILE A 299 1.55 -30.54 15.56
C ILE A 299 1.86 -32.04 15.71
N LEU A 300 2.02 -32.79 14.60
CA LEU A 300 2.32 -34.23 14.60
C LEU A 300 3.65 -34.59 15.28
N ASN A 301 4.62 -33.67 15.35
CA ASN A 301 5.90 -33.90 16.03
C ASN A 301 5.76 -33.91 17.56
N TYR A 302 4.75 -33.22 18.12
CA TYR A 302 4.59 -33.07 19.57
C TYR A 302 4.30 -34.42 20.25
N PHE A 303 3.48 -35.26 19.62
CA PHE A 303 3.08 -36.57 20.13
C PHE A 303 4.18 -37.66 20.05
N HIS A 304 5.28 -37.41 19.33
CA HIS A 304 6.41 -38.34 19.25
C HIS A 304 7.48 -38.11 20.32
N SER A 305 7.47 -36.97 21.03
CA SER A 305 8.45 -36.67 22.10
C SER A 305 7.97 -37.06 23.51
N GLN A 306 6.82 -37.73 23.63
CA GLN A 306 6.18 -38.14 24.90
C GLN A 306 6.32 -39.65 25.18
N LYS A 307 7.31 -40.32 24.58
CA LYS A 307 7.64 -41.73 24.84
C LYS A 307 9.16 -41.97 24.88
N SER A 308 9.77 -41.56 25.98
CA SER A 308 11.03 -42.08 26.53
C SER A 308 11.03 -41.91 28.05
#